data_AF-A0AAQ4FMI9-F1
#
_entry.id   AF-A0AAQ4FMI9-F1
#
_cell.length_a   1.000
_cell.length_b   1.000
_cell.length_c   1.000
_cell.angle_alpha   90.00
_cell.angle_beta   90.00
_cell.angle_gamma   90.00
#
_symmetry.space_group_name_H-M   'P 1'
#
loop_
_entity.id
_entity.type
_entity.pdbx_description
1 polymer ?
#
loop_
_entity_poly.entity_id
_entity_poly.type
_entity_poly.pdbx_seq_one_letter_code
_entity_poly.pdbx_strand_id
1 'polypeptide(L)'
;MLALLVVQEVRTVVADLAERLFETGEQILASGSRFCTSPLELHCLTQRLRLAEPTCHSGDKRRDLGHVLDFVSQLQHLEVVAEPGCLATSDLSPSGLPFDLAPFRCLQTLSPIPVVRVLPSALLRAVWLSHGRRRGNCHGS
;
A
#
# COMPACT_ATOMS: atom_id res chain seq x y z
N MET A 1 -23.64 14.08 -9.85
CA MET A 1 -22.52 14.96 -9.41
C MET A 1 -21.59 14.24 -8.43
N LEU A 2 -22.09 13.55 -7.40
CA LEU A 2 -21.25 12.78 -6.44
C LEU A 2 -20.40 11.67 -7.07
N ALA A 3 -20.92 10.91 -8.05
CA ALA A 3 -20.14 9.85 -8.71
C ALA A 3 -18.92 10.38 -9.50
N LEU A 4 -18.97 11.62 -10.01
CA LEU A 4 -17.85 12.23 -10.73
C LEU A 4 -16.71 12.64 -9.78
N LEU A 5 -17.03 13.06 -8.56
CA LEU A 5 -16.03 13.36 -7.53
C LEU A 5 -15.26 12.10 -7.13
N VAL A 6 -15.96 10.98 -6.93
CA VAL A 6 -15.31 9.70 -6.60
C VAL A 6 -14.42 9.20 -7.74
N VAL A 7 -14.84 9.37 -9.00
CA VAL A 7 -14.03 8.98 -10.17
C VAL A 7 -12.79 9.85 -10.34
N GLN A 8 -12.85 11.14 -10.02
CA GLN A 8 -11.69 12.04 -10.01
C GLN A 8 -10.67 11.62 -8.94
N GLU A 9 -11.12 11.29 -7.73
CA GLU A 9 -10.25 10.81 -6.66
C GLU A 9 -9.56 9.47 -7.02
N VAL A 10 -10.29 8.54 -7.66
CA VAL A 10 -9.68 7.30 -8.17
C VAL A 10 -8.58 7.60 -9.20
N ARG A 11 -8.80 8.58 -10.08
CA ARG A 11 -7.82 8.96 -11.11
C ARG A 11 -6.56 9.58 -10.49
N THR A 12 -6.71 10.45 -9.50
CA THR A 12 -5.56 11.10 -8.84
C THR A 12 -4.72 10.09 -8.07
N VAL A 13 -5.35 9.20 -7.29
CA VAL A 13 -4.65 8.14 -6.55
C VAL A 13 -3.90 7.19 -7.50
N VAL A 14 -4.54 6.76 -8.59
CA VAL A 14 -3.89 5.86 -9.56
C VAL A 14 -2.78 6.59 -10.34
N ALA A 15 -2.94 7.87 -10.63
CA ALA A 15 -1.90 8.67 -11.28
C ALA A 15 -0.65 8.83 -10.40
N ASP A 16 -0.82 9.06 -9.10
CA ASP A 16 0.29 9.14 -8.14
C ASP A 16 1.01 7.79 -7.99
N LEU A 17 0.23 6.70 -7.89
CA LEU A 17 0.76 5.33 -7.93
C LEU A 17 1.56 5.06 -9.21
N ALA A 18 1.03 5.46 -10.37
CA ALA A 18 1.69 5.27 -11.65
C ALA A 18 3.03 6.03 -11.73
N GLU A 19 3.07 7.27 -11.23
CA GLU A 19 4.27 8.10 -11.21
C GLU A 19 5.35 7.49 -10.31
N ARG A 20 4.98 7.04 -9.10
CA ARG A 20 5.90 6.33 -8.19
C ARG A 20 6.43 5.02 -8.78
N LEU A 21 5.56 4.24 -9.44
CA LEU A 21 5.97 3.01 -10.12
C LEU A 21 6.84 3.25 -11.33
N PHE A 22 6.67 4.38 -12.02
CA PHE A 22 7.55 4.76 -13.12
C PHE A 22 8.99 4.99 -12.65
N GLU A 23 9.18 5.53 -11.44
CA GLU A 23 10.50 5.81 -10.88
C GLU A 23 11.13 4.61 -10.18
N THR A 24 10.32 3.82 -9.46
CA THR A 24 10.82 2.75 -8.56
C THR A 24 10.48 1.34 -9.01
N GLY A 25 9.51 1.18 -9.92
CA GLY A 25 8.95 -0.13 -10.31
C GLY A 25 9.99 -1.05 -10.94
N GLU A 26 10.76 -0.55 -11.91
CA GLU A 26 11.82 -1.34 -12.56
C GLU A 26 12.87 -1.84 -11.54
N GLN A 27 13.24 -1.02 -10.56
CA GLN A 27 14.19 -1.41 -9.52
C GLN A 27 13.60 -2.50 -8.60
N ILE A 28 12.32 -2.39 -8.26
CA ILE A 28 11.63 -3.38 -7.42
C ILE A 28 11.53 -4.72 -8.15
N LEU A 29 11.18 -4.71 -9.45
CA LEU A 29 11.15 -5.93 -10.28
C LEU A 29 12.54 -6.55 -10.41
N ALA A 30 13.55 -5.75 -10.73
CA ALA A 30 14.92 -6.23 -10.92
C ALA A 30 15.53 -6.81 -9.63
N SER A 31 15.19 -6.24 -8.48
CA SER A 31 15.67 -6.73 -7.17
C SER A 31 14.82 -7.86 -6.59
N GLY A 32 13.65 -8.15 -7.16
CA GLY A 32 12.67 -9.06 -6.57
C GLY A 32 12.16 -8.57 -5.21
N SER A 33 12.20 -7.26 -4.97
CA SER A 33 11.80 -6.67 -3.69
C SER A 33 10.29 -6.73 -3.50
N ARG A 34 9.87 -6.61 -2.24
CA ARG A 34 8.45 -6.48 -1.88
C ARG A 34 7.98 -5.09 -2.27
N PHE A 35 6.85 -5.01 -2.97
CA PHE A 35 6.18 -3.75 -3.23
C PHE A 35 5.18 -3.44 -2.11
N CYS A 36 5.35 -2.29 -1.46
CA CYS A 36 4.46 -1.82 -0.41
C CYS A 36 3.41 -0.86 -0.98
N THR A 37 2.13 -1.12 -0.71
CA THR A 37 1.01 -0.27 -1.16
C THR A 37 -0.13 -0.31 -0.15
N SER A 38 -1.01 0.69 -0.21
CA SER A 38 -2.19 0.74 0.66
C SER A 38 -3.39 0.02 0.05
N PRO A 39 -4.33 -0.48 0.87
CA PRO A 39 -5.59 -1.04 0.38
C PRO A 39 -6.39 -0.05 -0.48
N LEU A 40 -6.26 1.26 -0.18
CA LEU A 40 -6.90 2.33 -0.92
C LEU A 40 -6.39 2.38 -2.37
N GLU A 41 -5.06 2.33 -2.56
CA GLU A 41 -4.44 2.35 -3.88
C GLU A 41 -4.85 1.14 -4.73
N LEU A 42 -4.84 -0.06 -4.13
CA LEU A 42 -5.30 -1.28 -4.79
C LEU A 42 -6.79 -1.22 -5.15
N HIS A 43 -7.61 -0.66 -4.26
CA HIS A 43 -9.03 -0.46 -4.52
C HIS A 43 -9.26 0.52 -5.67
N CYS A 44 -8.58 1.67 -5.66
CA CYS A 44 -8.63 2.66 -6.73
C CYS A 44 -8.15 2.08 -8.06
N LEU A 45 -7.06 1.32 -8.06
CA LEU A 45 -6.58 0.60 -9.25
C LEU A 45 -7.64 -0.39 -9.76
N THR A 46 -8.28 -1.14 -8.87
CA THR A 46 -9.37 -2.06 -9.23
C THR A 46 -10.57 -1.32 -9.82
N GLN A 47 -11.01 -0.21 -9.20
CA GLN A 47 -12.09 0.62 -9.75
C GLN A 47 -11.70 1.17 -11.12
N ARG A 48 -10.45 1.63 -11.27
CA ARG A 48 -9.93 2.15 -12.53
C ARG A 48 -9.91 1.09 -13.63
N LEU A 49 -9.63 -0.17 -13.31
CA LEU A 49 -9.68 -1.26 -14.28
C LEU A 49 -11.10 -1.68 -14.65
N ARG A 50 -12.07 -1.49 -13.75
CA ARG A 50 -13.50 -1.73 -14.04
C ARG A 50 -14.12 -0.63 -14.89
N LEU A 51 -13.64 0.60 -14.73
CA LEU A 51 -13.94 1.69 -15.64
C LEU A 51 -13.20 1.36 -16.94
N ALA A 52 -13.92 0.90 -17.97
CA ALA A 52 -13.37 0.57 -19.30
C ALA A 52 -12.90 1.83 -20.06
N GLU A 53 -12.16 2.70 -19.40
CA GLU A 53 -11.59 3.94 -19.89
C GLU A 53 -10.19 3.70 -20.44
N PRO A 54 -9.73 4.54 -21.38
CA PRO A 54 -8.39 4.43 -21.91
C PRO A 54 -7.34 4.56 -20.80
N THR A 55 -6.32 3.71 -20.88
CA THR A 55 -5.17 3.66 -19.96
C THR A 55 -4.35 4.95 -19.99
N CYS A 56 -4.44 5.70 -21.08
CA CYS A 56 -3.71 6.93 -21.32
C CYS A 56 -4.71 8.10 -21.50
N HIS A 57 -4.86 8.95 -20.46
CA HIS A 57 -5.76 10.11 -20.52
C HIS A 57 -5.02 11.44 -20.77
N SER A 58 -3.70 11.49 -20.53
CA SER A 58 -2.91 12.73 -20.54
C SER A 58 -1.78 12.75 -21.57
N GLY A 59 -1.43 11.61 -22.18
CA GLY A 59 -0.21 11.47 -23.01
C GLY A 59 1.09 11.40 -22.19
N ASP A 60 1.01 11.58 -20.87
CA ASP A 60 2.11 11.40 -19.94
C ASP A 60 2.40 9.93 -19.69
N LYS A 61 3.50 9.42 -20.27
CA LYS A 61 3.95 8.04 -20.07
C LYS A 61 4.15 7.67 -18.59
N ARG A 62 4.46 8.64 -17.73
CA ARG A 62 4.63 8.44 -16.28
C ARG A 62 3.33 8.07 -15.57
N ARG A 63 2.18 8.47 -16.13
CA ARG A 63 0.85 8.27 -15.55
C ARG A 63 0.00 7.29 -16.37
N ASP A 64 0.62 6.59 -17.32
CA ASP A 64 -0.06 5.58 -18.11
C ASP A 64 -0.41 4.38 -17.23
N LEU A 65 -1.63 3.85 -17.36
CA LEU A 65 -1.98 2.62 -16.66
C LEU A 65 -1.29 1.39 -17.28
N GLY A 66 -0.76 1.52 -18.50
CA GLY A 66 -0.04 0.46 -19.20
C GLY A 66 1.19 -0.06 -18.44
N HIS A 67 2.11 0.82 -18.03
CA HIS A 67 3.32 0.38 -17.28
C HIS A 67 2.98 -0.07 -15.87
N VAL A 68 1.94 0.50 -15.26
CA VAL A 68 1.42 0.02 -13.97
C VAL A 68 0.96 -1.44 -14.09
N LEU A 69 0.15 -1.74 -15.10
CA LEU A 69 -0.36 -3.10 -15.36
C LEU A 69 0.76 -4.08 -15.69
N ASP A 70 1.75 -3.64 -16.47
CA ASP A 70 2.93 -4.44 -16.75
C ASP A 70 3.67 -4.78 -15.45
N PHE A 71 3.93 -3.78 -14.61
CA PHE A 71 4.56 -3.95 -13.30
C PHE A 71 3.77 -4.91 -12.39
N VAL A 72 2.47 -4.68 -12.17
CA VAL A 72 1.69 -5.56 -11.28
C VAL A 72 1.62 -6.99 -11.83
N SER A 73 1.63 -7.18 -13.15
CA SER A 73 1.61 -8.52 -13.74
C SER A 73 2.90 -9.30 -13.49
N GLN A 74 4.03 -8.62 -13.35
CA GLN A 74 5.34 -9.21 -13.09
C GLN A 74 5.71 -9.27 -11.60
N LEU A 75 5.00 -8.52 -10.76
CA LEU A 75 5.26 -8.46 -9.32
C LEU A 75 5.04 -9.82 -8.63
N GLN A 76 6.04 -10.25 -7.85
CA GLN A 76 6.00 -11.53 -7.13
C GLN A 76 5.65 -11.38 -5.64
N HIS A 77 6.04 -10.27 -5.02
CA HIS A 77 5.86 -10.05 -3.59
C HIS A 77 5.14 -8.72 -3.34
N LEU A 78 3.91 -8.81 -2.85
CA LEU A 78 3.07 -7.67 -2.50
C LEU A 78 2.92 -7.59 -0.97
N GLU A 79 3.16 -6.40 -0.43
CA GLU A 79 2.96 -6.09 0.98
C GLU A 79 1.91 -4.98 1.10
N VAL A 80 0.78 -5.32 1.69
CA VAL A 80 -0.32 -4.36 1.88
C VAL A 80 -0.15 -3.71 3.25
N VAL A 81 0.24 -2.44 3.28
CA VAL A 81 0.45 -1.68 4.50
C VAL A 81 -0.71 -0.73 4.77
N ALA A 82 -1.14 -0.65 6.03
CA ALA A 82 -2.03 0.43 6.43
C ALA A 82 -1.18 1.68 6.62
N GLU A 83 -1.47 2.75 5.86
CA GLU A 83 -0.80 4.04 6.01
C GLU A 83 -0.83 4.48 7.49
N PRO A 84 0.33 4.68 8.15
CA PRO A 84 0.41 5.12 9.55
C PRO A 84 0.01 6.59 9.63
N GLY A 85 -1.31 6.81 9.62
CA GLY A 85 -1.92 8.13 9.50
C GLY A 85 -3.41 8.07 9.17
N CYS A 86 -3.87 6.96 8.58
CA CYS A 86 -5.29 6.69 8.34
C CYS A 86 -5.98 5.97 9.52
N LEU A 87 -5.41 6.06 10.73
CA LEU A 87 -5.99 5.54 11.98
C LEU A 87 -6.82 6.60 12.73
N ALA A 88 -7.10 7.75 12.13
CA ALA A 88 -7.88 8.79 12.75
C ALA A 88 -8.92 9.36 11.77
N THR A 89 -10.19 9.28 12.17
CA THR A 89 -11.34 10.14 11.79
C THR A 89 -12.32 9.72 10.70
N SER A 90 -12.23 8.56 10.06
CA SER A 90 -13.37 8.09 9.23
C SER A 90 -13.62 6.62 9.47
N ASP A 91 -14.89 6.26 9.70
CA ASP A 91 -15.40 4.89 9.91
C ASP A 91 -15.18 3.92 8.72
N LEU A 92 -14.31 4.28 7.78
CA LEU A 92 -13.85 3.45 6.68
C LEU A 92 -12.78 2.49 7.19
N SER A 93 -13.23 1.37 7.74
CA SER A 93 -12.33 0.27 8.09
C SER A 93 -11.50 -0.13 6.85
N PRO A 94 -10.16 0.00 6.86
CA PRO A 94 -9.31 -0.40 5.73
C PRO A 94 -9.39 -1.90 5.41
N SER A 95 -10.02 -2.68 6.29
CA SER A 95 -10.38 -4.09 6.12
C SER A 95 -11.61 -4.35 5.24
N GLY A 96 -12.32 -3.31 4.77
CA GLY A 96 -13.58 -3.45 4.01
C GLY A 96 -13.50 -3.08 2.52
N LEU A 97 -12.34 -2.65 2.00
CA LEU A 97 -12.21 -2.21 0.60
C LEU A 97 -11.96 -3.41 -0.33
N PRO A 98 -12.88 -3.75 -1.26
CA PRO A 98 -12.66 -4.85 -2.18
C PRO A 98 -11.67 -4.44 -3.28
N PHE A 99 -10.55 -5.13 -3.40
CA PHE A 99 -9.60 -4.98 -4.51
C PHE A 99 -9.43 -6.32 -5.22
N ASP A 100 -9.04 -6.25 -6.50
CA ASP A 100 -8.83 -7.42 -7.35
C ASP A 100 -7.34 -7.71 -7.48
N LEU A 101 -7.00 -8.99 -7.34
CA LEU A 101 -5.64 -9.50 -7.52
C LEU A 101 -5.45 -10.15 -8.90
N ALA A 102 -6.50 -10.23 -9.74
CA ALA A 102 -6.42 -10.75 -11.10
C ALA A 102 -5.31 -10.13 -11.97
N PRO A 103 -4.96 -8.83 -11.85
CA PRO A 103 -3.84 -8.26 -12.61
C PRO A 103 -2.47 -8.84 -12.21
N PHE A 104 -2.32 -9.38 -11.00
CA PHE A 104 -1.06 -9.84 -10.44
C PHE A 104 -0.77 -11.30 -10.82
N ARG A 105 -0.45 -11.52 -12.09
CA ARG A 105 -0.25 -12.87 -12.66
C ARG A 105 0.90 -13.66 -12.03
N CYS A 106 1.97 -12.97 -11.63
CA CYS A 106 3.17 -13.59 -11.08
C CYS A 106 3.23 -13.57 -9.54
N LEU A 107 2.14 -13.22 -8.86
CA LEU A 107 2.14 -13.05 -7.40
C LEU A 107 2.38 -14.38 -6.67
N GLN A 108 3.45 -14.44 -5.89
CA GLN A 108 3.82 -15.60 -5.07
C GLN A 108 3.53 -15.36 -3.59
N THR A 109 3.76 -14.15 -3.10
CA THR A 109 3.59 -13.82 -1.68
C THR A 109 2.74 -12.57 -1.52
N LEU A 110 1.66 -12.71 -0.74
CA LEU A 110 0.84 -11.62 -0.27
C LEU A 110 1.07 -11.50 1.24
N SER A 111 1.68 -10.40 1.69
CA SER A 111 1.71 -10.05 3.11
C SER A 111 0.49 -9.15 3.38
N PRO A 112 -0.57 -9.67 4.04
CA PRO A 112 -1.70 -8.84 4.42
C PRO A 112 -1.26 -7.80 5.45
N ILE A 113 -2.06 -6.74 5.60
CA ILE A 113 -1.90 -5.74 6.66
C ILE A 113 -1.63 -6.51 7.95
N PRO A 114 -0.46 -6.35 8.60
CA PRO A 114 -0.30 -6.87 9.93
C PRO A 114 -1.38 -6.16 10.73
N VAL A 115 -2.45 -6.87 11.04
CA VAL A 115 -3.41 -6.43 12.05
C VAL A 115 -2.53 -6.35 13.27
N VAL A 116 -1.99 -5.15 13.54
CA VAL A 116 -1.54 -4.78 14.84
C VAL A 116 -2.83 -4.92 15.63
N ARG A 117 -3.07 -6.13 16.15
CA ARG A 117 -3.95 -6.34 17.29
C ARG A 117 -3.48 -5.23 18.19
N VAL A 118 -4.31 -4.19 18.31
CA VAL A 118 -4.10 -3.12 19.26
C VAL A 118 -3.90 -3.88 20.55
N LEU A 119 -2.63 -4.03 20.94
CA LEU A 119 -2.30 -4.73 22.14
C LEU A 119 -2.99 -3.85 23.18
N PRO A 120 -3.97 -4.38 23.94
CA PRO A 120 -4.63 -3.58 24.96
C PRO A 120 -3.53 -2.90 25.77
N SER A 121 -3.67 -1.60 26.01
CA SER A 121 -2.62 -0.68 26.49
C SER A 121 -1.75 -1.22 27.65
N ALA A 122 -2.23 -2.21 28.38
CA ALA A 122 -1.48 -3.05 29.32
C ALA A 122 -0.21 -3.71 28.74
N LEU A 123 -0.24 -4.23 27.51
CA LEU A 123 0.88 -4.98 26.90
C LEU A 123 1.95 -4.06 26.29
N LEU A 124 1.58 -2.86 25.82
CA LEU A 124 2.55 -1.83 25.42
C LEU A 124 3.44 -1.40 26.59
N ARG A 125 2.87 -1.29 27.81
CA ARG A 125 3.66 -1.05 29.02
C ARG A 125 4.61 -2.20 29.34
N ALA A 126 4.18 -3.45 29.15
CA ALA A 126 5.00 -4.63 29.44
C ALA A 126 6.23 -4.73 28.51
N VAL A 127 6.05 -4.48 27.20
CA VAL A 127 7.16 -4.50 26.22
C VAL A 127 8.15 -3.36 26.47
N TRP A 128 7.67 -2.15 26.81
CA TRP A 128 8.54 -1.01 27.11
C TRP A 128 9.31 -1.20 28.43
N LEU A 129 8.69 -1.78 29.46
CA LEU A 129 9.34 -2.11 30.73
C LEU A 129 10.39 -3.24 30.60
N SER A 130 10.22 -4.15 29.65
CA SER A 130 11.19 -5.24 29.41
C SER A 130 12.46 -4.77 28.69
N HIS A 131 12.39 -3.69 27.89
CA HIS A 131 13.56 -3.09 27.24
C HIS A 131 14.18 -1.90 28.01
N GLY A 132 13.49 -1.38 29.04
CA GLY A 132 13.95 -0.24 29.84
C GLY A 132 14.87 -0.57 31.03
N ARG A 133 15.31 -1.82 31.21
CA ARG A 133 16.16 -2.20 32.36
C ARG A 133 17.50 -2.81 31.92
N ARG A 134 18.29 -2.03 31.17
CA ARG A 134 19.72 -2.33 30.97
C ARG A 134 20.57 -1.05 30.93
N ARG A 135 20.57 -0.29 32.03
CA ARG A 135 21.71 0.56 32.40
C ARG A 135 21.71 0.79 33.90
N GLY A 136 22.50 -0.03 34.57
CA GLY A 136 22.72 0.03 36.00
C GLY A 136 23.78 -0.99 36.36
N ASN A 137 25.04 -0.73 35.96
CA ASN A 137 26.20 -1.09 36.78
C ASN A 137 27.48 -0.46 36.19
N CYS A 138 27.93 0.65 36.76
CA CYS A 138 29.34 0.99 36.81
C CYS A 138 29.64 1.44 38.26
N HIS A 139 29.95 0.46 39.12
CA HIS A 139 30.88 0.68 40.24
C HIS A 139 32.20 1.19 39.61
N GLY A 140 32.86 2.24 40.08
CA GLY A 140 33.40 2.35 41.43
C GLY A 140 34.85 1.86 41.41
N SER A 141 35.81 2.76 41.18
CA SER A 141 37.19 2.79 41.69
C SER A 141 37.85 4.10 41.25
#